data_AF-A0A920EHF3-F1
#
_entry.id   AF-A0A920EHF3-F1
#
_cell.length_a   1.000
_cell.length_b   1.000
_cell.length_c   1.000
_cell.angle_alpha   90.00
_cell.angle_beta   90.00
_cell.angle_gamma   90.00
#
_symmetry.space_group_name_H-M   'P 1'
#
loop_
_entity.id
_entity.type
_entity.pdbx_description
1 polymer ?
#
loop_
_entity_poly.entity_id
_entity_poly.type
_entity_poly.pdbx_seq_one_letter_code
_entity_poly.pdbx_strand_id
1 'polypeptide(L)'
;MGAVESYVDRVWQHGSDTQDYFPDDDLPETLDPLFDYVENMYQKFAEWSINAALNDKKFFNLDLGYGPFEARSMKRLEKARLHVQDEILKTNYKNSPIGNKSILNFYLKDSLA
;
A
#
# COMPACT_ATOMS: atom_id res chain seq x y z
N MET A 1 -5.36 6.71 -32.61
CA MET A 1 -5.37 6.30 -31.19
C MET A 1 -4.04 6.71 -30.58
N GLY A 2 -4.05 7.46 -29.49
CA GLY A 2 -2.85 7.90 -28.78
C GLY A 2 -2.08 6.72 -28.18
N ALA A 3 -0.82 6.94 -27.82
CA ALA A 3 0.04 5.90 -27.25
C ALA A 3 -0.52 5.29 -25.94
N VAL A 4 -1.20 6.11 -25.13
CA VAL A 4 -1.85 5.66 -23.88
C VAL A 4 -3.10 4.82 -24.18
N GLU A 5 -3.95 5.26 -25.10
CA GLU A 5 -5.16 4.54 -25.51
C GLU A 5 -4.82 3.17 -26.11
N SER A 6 -3.78 3.12 -26.94
CA SER A 6 -3.31 1.86 -27.54
C SER A 6 -2.71 0.90 -26.50
N TYR A 7 -2.08 1.43 -25.45
CA TYR A 7 -1.56 0.63 -24.34
C TYR A 7 -2.70 0.06 -23.49
N VAL A 8 -3.67 0.90 -23.12
CA VAL A 8 -4.84 0.51 -22.34
C VAL A 8 -5.65 -0.54 -23.08
N ASP A 9 -5.94 -0.32 -24.36
CA ASP A 9 -6.71 -1.27 -25.17
C ASP A 9 -6.01 -2.63 -25.28
N ARG A 10 -4.69 -2.66 -25.47
CA ARG A 10 -3.93 -3.92 -25.53
C ARG A 10 -3.98 -4.68 -24.19
N VAL A 11 -3.84 -3.98 -23.07
CA VAL A 11 -3.89 -4.60 -21.74
C VAL A 11 -5.30 -5.12 -21.45
N TRP A 12 -6.33 -4.37 -21.84
CA TRP A 12 -7.72 -4.71 -21.57
C TRP A 12 -8.27 -5.80 -22.50
N GLN A 13 -7.80 -5.89 -23.75
CA GLN A 13 -8.21 -6.93 -24.71
C GLN A 13 -7.71 -8.34 -24.39
N HIS A 14 -6.70 -8.46 -23.52
CA HIS A 14 -6.24 -9.76 -23.01
C HIS A 14 -6.91 -10.14 -21.68
N GLY A 15 -7.69 -9.25 -21.08
CA GLY A 15 -8.56 -9.58 -19.95
C GLY A 15 -9.75 -10.38 -20.46
N SER A 16 -9.87 -11.64 -20.03
CA SER A 16 -11.10 -12.38 -20.22
C SER A 16 -12.05 -12.05 -19.07
N ASP A 17 -13.24 -11.50 -19.37
CA ASP A 17 -14.34 -11.34 -18.41
C ASP A 17 -14.81 -12.67 -17.79
N THR A 18 -14.28 -13.81 -18.26
CA THR A 18 -14.61 -15.16 -17.78
C THR A 18 -13.48 -15.83 -17.01
N GLN A 19 -12.36 -15.15 -16.77
CA GLN A 19 -11.31 -15.70 -15.89
C GLN A 19 -11.56 -15.25 -14.46
N ASP A 20 -12.28 -16.10 -13.72
CA ASP A 20 -12.35 -15.98 -12.27
C ASP A 20 -10.98 -16.26 -11.66
N TYR A 21 -10.60 -15.46 -10.67
CA TYR A 21 -9.51 -15.84 -9.77
C TYR A 21 -9.93 -17.10 -9.02
N PHE A 22 -9.23 -18.21 -9.24
CA PHE A 22 -9.43 -19.41 -8.46
C PHE A 22 -8.91 -19.21 -7.03
N PRO A 23 -9.46 -19.94 -6.04
CA PRO A 23 -9.02 -19.83 -4.64
C PRO A 23 -7.51 -20.02 -4.42
N ASP A 24 -6.85 -20.74 -5.33
CA ASP A 24 -5.43 -21.09 -5.28
C ASP A 24 -4.57 -20.26 -6.26
N ASP A 25 -5.15 -19.27 -6.95
CA ASP A 25 -4.38 -18.42 -7.86
C ASP A 25 -3.42 -17.53 -7.08
N ASP A 26 -2.14 -17.59 -7.40
CA ASP A 26 -1.13 -16.70 -6.84
C ASP A 26 -1.27 -15.26 -7.37
N LEU A 27 -0.72 -14.31 -6.62
CA LEU A 27 -0.57 -12.94 -7.12
C LEU A 27 0.48 -12.91 -8.22
N PRO A 28 0.21 -12.24 -9.36
CA PRO A 28 1.19 -12.15 -10.43
C PRO A 28 2.43 -11.35 -9.97
N GLU A 29 3.62 -11.85 -10.31
CA GLU A 29 4.93 -11.23 -9.99
C GLU A 29 5.02 -9.77 -10.48
N THR A 30 4.24 -9.42 -11.50
CA THR A 30 4.15 -8.05 -12.01
C THR A 30 3.64 -7.03 -10.97
N LEU A 31 3.06 -7.49 -9.85
CA LEU A 31 2.66 -6.64 -8.74
C LEU A 31 3.78 -6.37 -7.73
N ASP A 32 4.85 -7.17 -7.72
CA ASP A 32 5.93 -7.03 -6.73
C ASP A 32 6.57 -5.62 -6.75
N PRO A 33 6.83 -4.98 -7.91
CA PRO A 33 7.32 -3.59 -7.93
C PRO A 33 6.38 -2.58 -7.28
N LEU A 34 5.07 -2.84 -7.33
CA LEU A 34 4.07 -1.97 -6.66
C LEU A 34 4.12 -2.18 -5.15
N PHE A 35 4.26 -3.43 -4.70
CA PHE A 35 4.41 -3.73 -3.27
C PHE A 35 5.70 -3.13 -2.72
N ASP A 36 6.81 -3.28 -3.44
CA ASP A 36 8.09 -2.66 -3.10
C ASP A 36 7.97 -1.15 -2.96
N TYR A 37 7.30 -0.48 -3.91
CA TYR A 37 7.07 0.96 -3.82
C TYR A 37 6.21 1.34 -2.61
N VAL A 38 5.10 0.62 -2.38
CA VAL A 38 4.21 0.90 -1.25
C VAL A 38 4.94 0.76 0.08
N GLU A 39 5.69 -0.32 0.27
CA GLU A 39 6.45 -0.58 1.49
C GLU A 39 7.59 0.44 1.68
N ASN A 40 8.37 0.69 0.62
CA ASN A 40 9.57 1.50 0.75
C ASN A 40 9.34 3.01 0.68
N MET A 41 8.20 3.45 0.15
CA MET A 41 7.89 4.86 -0.02
C MET A 41 6.70 5.26 0.83
N TYR A 42 5.50 4.78 0.49
CA TYR A 42 4.27 5.24 1.11
C TYR A 42 4.18 4.87 2.59
N GLN A 43 4.41 3.60 2.95
CA GLN A 43 4.24 3.13 4.32
C GLN A 43 5.28 3.75 5.25
N LYS A 44 6.55 3.85 4.83
CA LYS A 44 7.58 4.58 5.59
C LYS A 44 7.21 6.04 5.80
N PHE A 45 6.78 6.74 4.75
CA PHE A 45 6.30 8.11 4.88
C PHE A 45 5.14 8.23 5.89
N ALA A 46 4.14 7.35 5.77
CA ALA A 46 2.97 7.35 6.64
C ALA A 46 3.36 7.12 8.11
N GLU A 47 4.22 6.15 8.39
CA GLU A 47 4.72 5.86 9.74
C GLU A 47 5.42 7.08 10.35
N TRP A 48 6.33 7.72 9.61
CA TRP A 48 7.00 8.94 10.07
C TRP A 48 6.04 10.11 10.28
N SER A 49 5.09 10.30 9.37
CA SER A 49 4.08 11.35 9.47
C SER A 49 3.16 11.18 10.67
N ILE A 50 2.76 9.93 10.97
CA ILE A 50 1.94 9.58 12.14
C ILE A 50 2.75 9.83 13.41
N ASN A 51 3.97 9.31 13.49
CA ASN A 51 4.84 9.49 14.65
C ASN A 51 5.14 10.97 14.94
N ALA A 52 5.39 11.77 13.90
CA ALA A 52 5.57 13.22 14.05
C ALA A 52 4.30 13.89 14.61
N ALA A 53 3.11 13.52 14.11
CA ALA A 53 1.85 14.07 14.58
C ALA A 53 1.53 13.68 16.04
N LEU A 54 1.87 12.46 16.46
CA LEU A 54 1.70 11.97 17.83
C LEU A 54 2.62 12.67 18.83
N ASN A 55 3.77 13.16 18.36
CA ASN A 55 4.72 13.94 19.15
C ASN A 55 4.51 15.47 19.01
N ASP A 56 3.31 15.90 18.61
CA ASP A 56 2.92 17.30 18.39
C ASP A 56 3.85 18.08 17.44
N LYS A 57 4.57 17.39 16.55
CA LYS A 57 5.40 18.03 15.53
C LYS A 57 4.56 18.32 14.30
N LYS A 58 4.50 19.60 13.90
CA LYS A 58 3.78 20.02 12.68
C LYS A 58 4.49 19.59 11.39
N PHE A 59 5.83 19.55 11.41
CA PHE A 59 6.69 19.18 10.28
C PHE A 59 7.74 18.17 10.73
N PHE A 60 8.24 17.37 9.78
CA PHE A 60 9.33 16.42 9.97
C PHE A 60 10.18 16.34 8.70
N ASN A 61 11.44 15.96 8.85
CA ASN A 61 12.35 15.70 7.73
C ASN A 61 12.47 14.20 7.52
N LEU A 62 12.49 13.77 6.26
CA LEU A 62 12.62 12.37 5.88
C LEU A 62 13.44 12.25 4.59
N ASP A 63 14.18 11.16 4.45
CA ASP A 63 14.81 10.75 3.20
C ASP A 63 14.35 9.33 2.86
N LEU A 64 13.80 9.15 1.66
CA LEU A 64 13.30 7.88 1.13
C LEU A 64 14.22 7.31 0.03
N GLY A 65 15.45 7.81 -0.09
CA GLY A 65 16.42 7.40 -1.11
C GLY A 65 16.49 8.34 -2.32
N TYR A 66 15.73 9.44 -2.32
CA TYR A 66 15.73 10.46 -3.37
C TYR A 66 16.20 11.83 -2.84
N GLY A 67 16.82 11.84 -1.67
CA GLY A 67 17.28 13.03 -0.98
C GLY A 67 16.29 13.48 0.11
N PRO A 68 16.76 14.26 1.09
CA PRO A 68 15.95 14.70 2.21
C PRO A 68 14.90 15.72 1.77
N PHE A 69 13.71 15.61 2.35
CA PHE A 69 12.63 16.58 2.17
C PHE A 69 11.92 16.84 3.50
N GLU A 70 11.34 18.03 3.62
CA GLU A 70 10.46 18.39 4.73
C GLU A 70 9.01 18.07 4.34
N ALA A 71 8.26 17.48 5.27
CA ALA A 71 6.84 17.18 5.10
C ALA A 71 6.02 17.57 6.33
N ARG A 72 4.73 17.78 6.11
CA ARG A 72 3.76 18.07 7.17
C ARG A 72 3.24 16.77 7.77
N SER A 73 3.19 16.71 9.10
CA SER A 73 2.60 15.57 9.81
C SER A 73 1.08 15.51 9.65
N MET A 74 0.54 14.28 9.67
CA MET A 74 -0.88 14.03 9.39
C MET A 74 -1.49 13.02 10.36
N LYS A 75 -2.10 13.51 11.44
CA LYS A 75 -2.78 12.67 12.45
C LYS A 75 -3.87 11.76 11.88
N ARG A 76 -4.53 12.16 10.78
CA ARG A 76 -5.60 11.38 10.14
C ARG A 76 -5.10 10.10 9.47
N LEU A 77 -3.81 9.99 9.16
CA LEU A 77 -3.25 8.78 8.55
C LEU A 77 -3.37 7.57 9.47
N GLU A 78 -3.24 7.76 10.79
CA GLU A 78 -3.41 6.64 11.73
C GLU A 78 -4.84 6.13 11.74
N LYS A 79 -5.83 7.02 11.69
CA LYS A 79 -7.24 6.62 11.57
C LYS A 79 -7.51 5.87 10.27
N ALA A 80 -6.92 6.30 9.17
CA ALA A 80 -7.05 5.60 7.88
C ALA A 80 -6.36 4.22 7.91
N ARG A 81 -5.17 4.13 8.52
CA ARG A 81 -4.44 2.86 8.71
C ARG A 81 -5.25 1.86 9.52
N LEU A 82 -5.81 2.29 10.66
CA LEU A 82 -6.66 1.45 11.52
C LEU A 82 -7.95 1.03 10.82
N HIS A 83 -8.55 1.90 10.00
CA HIS A 83 -9.70 1.49 9.18
C HIS A 83 -9.34 0.39 8.18
N VAL A 84 -8.21 0.50 7.49
CA VAL A 84 -7.72 -0.56 6.57
C VAL A 84 -7.40 -1.84 7.35
N GLN A 85 -6.81 -1.75 8.54
CA GLN A 85 -6.60 -2.89 9.43
C GLN A 85 -7.91 -3.61 9.74
N ASP A 86 -8.96 -2.88 10.17
CA ASP A 86 -10.27 -3.45 10.48
C ASP A 86 -10.87 -4.18 9.28
N GLU A 87 -10.75 -3.62 8.07
CA GLU A 87 -11.24 -4.28 6.85
C GLU A 87 -10.43 -5.54 6.52
N ILE A 88 -9.10 -5.50 6.63
CA ILE A 88 -8.26 -6.70 6.44
C ILE A 88 -8.64 -7.80 7.42
N LEU A 89 -8.84 -7.47 8.70
CA LEU A 89 -9.17 -8.44 9.75
C LEU A 89 -10.56 -9.07 9.59
N LYS A 90 -11.49 -8.42 8.88
CA LYS A 90 -12.80 -9.00 8.52
C LYS A 90 -12.72 -10.02 7.38
N THR A 91 -11.60 -10.06 6.66
CA THR A 91 -11.39 -11.02 5.56
C THR A 91 -10.66 -12.27 6.03
N ASN A 92 -10.62 -13.30 5.18
CA ASN A 92 -9.80 -14.49 5.38
C ASN A 92 -8.36 -14.31 4.84
N TYR A 93 -7.76 -13.12 5.02
CA TYR A 93 -6.50 -12.75 4.36
C TYR A 93 -5.35 -13.74 4.60
N LYS A 94 -5.32 -14.42 5.76
CA LYS A 94 -4.29 -15.42 6.09
C LYS A 94 -4.27 -16.62 5.13
N ASN A 95 -5.42 -16.95 4.56
CA ASN A 95 -5.59 -18.03 3.58
C ASN A 95 -5.70 -17.47 2.16
N SER A 96 -5.08 -16.32 1.90
CA SER A 96 -5.05 -15.72 0.57
C SER A 96 -3.59 -15.48 0.14
N PRO A 97 -3.33 -15.36 -1.17
CA PRO A 97 -1.99 -15.06 -1.69
C PRO A 97 -1.30 -13.83 -1.07
N ILE A 98 -2.06 -12.81 -0.63
CA ILE A 98 -1.50 -11.61 0.00
C ILE A 98 -1.14 -11.83 1.48
N GLY A 99 -1.65 -12.89 2.12
CA GLY A 99 -1.54 -13.13 3.56
C GLY A 99 -0.11 -13.22 4.09
N ASN A 100 0.84 -13.64 3.24
CA ASN A 100 2.25 -13.79 3.58
C ASN A 100 3.12 -12.63 3.07
N LYS A 101 2.55 -11.61 2.41
CA LYS A 101 3.30 -10.47 1.88
C LYS A 101 3.56 -9.44 2.98
N SER A 102 4.77 -8.89 3.02
CA SER A 102 5.22 -7.90 4.02
C SER A 102 4.41 -6.61 4.02
N ILE A 103 3.72 -6.30 2.92
CA ILE A 103 2.90 -5.09 2.76
C ILE A 103 1.79 -4.99 3.81
N LEU A 104 1.33 -6.12 4.34
CA LEU A 104 0.33 -6.14 5.41
C LEU A 104 0.89 -5.75 6.77
N ASN A 105 2.20 -5.86 6.99
CA ASN A 105 2.83 -5.61 8.30
C ASN A 105 2.53 -4.21 8.82
N PHE A 106 2.58 -3.20 7.95
CA PHE A 106 2.27 -1.81 8.33
C PHE A 106 0.83 -1.66 8.86
N TYR A 107 -0.12 -2.36 8.25
CA TYR A 107 -1.53 -2.31 8.65
C TYR A 107 -1.80 -3.20 9.86
N LEU A 108 -1.14 -4.34 9.99
CA LEU A 108 -1.37 -5.31 11.07
C LEU A 108 -0.58 -5.02 12.35
N LYS A 109 0.34 -4.05 12.34
CA LYS A 109 0.95 -3.49 13.56
C LYS A 109 -0.13 -2.91 14.49
N ASP A 110 0.10 -3.01 15.80
CA ASP A 110 -0.69 -2.32 16.82
C ASP A 110 -0.73 -0.81 16.57
N SER A 111 -1.61 -0.11 17.29
CA SER A 111 -1.68 1.36 17.27
C SER A 111 -0.29 1.97 17.39
N LEU A 112 0.02 2.92 16.52
CA LEU A 112 1.25 3.73 16.63
C LEU A 112 1.08 4.82 17.71
N ALA A 113 -0.15 5.08 18.14
CA ALA A 113 -0.56 6.01 19.18
C ALA A 113 -0.62 5.35 20.56
#